data_AF-A0A7V0NHK8-F1
#
_entry.id   AF-A0A7V0NHK8-F1
#
_cell.length_a   1.000
_cell.length_b   1.000
_cell.length_c   1.000
_cell.angle_alpha   90.00
_cell.angle_beta   90.00
_cell.angle_gamma   90.00
#
_symmetry.space_group_name_H-M   'P 1'
#
loop_
_entity.id
_entity.type
_entity.pdbx_description
1 polymer ?
#
loop_
_entity_poly.entity_id
_entity_poly.type
_entity_poly.pdbx_seq_one_letter_code
_entity_poly.pdbx_strand_id
1 'polypeptide(L)'
;MGGENGKWVPKFFGQFLLEKGVITQKQLIDALEYQQSRVLKIGEIAVQQGYLTPEQVEFINEEQKRTDKLFGELAVELGYLTQDQLEKLITIQKNNHIFLGQILVDKGYISGQELSKYLEEFHKLQRPIENLKDLIPEQHEHFDAIQIILDMTIKLFRRMPHILVK
;
A
#
# COMPACT_ATOMS: atom_id res chain seq x y z
N MET A 1 4.93 16.85 -28.22
CA MET A 1 5.92 16.85 -27.12
C MET A 1 5.20 16.36 -25.88
N GLY A 2 5.74 15.34 -25.20
CA GLY A 2 5.26 14.88 -23.89
C GLY A 2 4.43 13.60 -23.93
N GLY A 3 5.11 12.46 -24.07
CA GLY A 3 4.55 11.12 -23.82
C GLY A 3 5.63 10.28 -23.18
N GLU A 4 6.01 10.66 -21.96
CA GLU A 4 7.11 10.03 -21.23
C GLU A 4 6.73 8.61 -20.78
N ASN A 5 7.52 7.65 -21.28
CA ASN A 5 8.06 6.50 -20.55
C ASN A 5 7.09 5.76 -19.63
N GLY A 6 6.57 4.65 -20.17
CA GLY A 6 5.92 3.57 -19.42
C GLY A 6 6.84 2.93 -18.39
N LYS A 7 7.08 3.64 -17.28
CA LYS A 7 7.39 3.01 -16.00
C LYS A 7 6.07 2.46 -15.48
N TRP A 8 5.95 1.14 -15.39
CA TRP A 8 4.88 0.51 -14.60
C TRP A 8 5.18 0.80 -13.13
N VAL A 9 4.83 2.01 -12.68
CA VAL A 9 4.76 2.34 -11.26
C VAL A 9 3.43 1.76 -10.77
N PRO A 10 3.40 0.98 -9.70
CA PRO A 10 2.14 0.58 -9.08
C PRO A 10 1.29 1.83 -8.86
N LYS A 11 0.16 1.94 -9.59
CA LYS A 11 -0.72 3.09 -9.43
C LYS A 11 -1.35 2.99 -8.06
N PHE A 12 -1.05 3.95 -7.18
CA PHE A 12 -1.73 4.09 -5.90
C PHE A 12 -3.11 4.72 -6.11
N PHE A 13 -4.08 4.38 -5.26
CA PHE A 13 -5.46 4.84 -5.40
C PHE A 13 -5.58 6.38 -5.40
N GLY A 14 -4.81 7.08 -4.55
CA GLY A 14 -4.81 8.55 -4.53
C GLY A 14 -4.32 9.18 -5.84
N GLN A 15 -3.28 8.61 -6.45
CA GLN A 15 -2.78 9.07 -7.75
C GLN A 15 -3.80 8.80 -8.87
N PHE A 16 -4.48 7.66 -8.82
CA PHE A 16 -5.56 7.33 -9.75
C PHE A 16 -6.70 8.37 -9.69
N LEU A 17 -7.13 8.77 -8.49
CA LEU A 17 -8.16 9.80 -8.33
C LEU A 17 -7.70 11.18 -8.83
N LEU A 18 -6.42 11.52 -8.64
CA LEU A 18 -5.82 12.76 -9.15
C LEU A 18 -5.81 12.79 -10.69
N GLU A 19 -5.40 11.70 -11.34
CA GLU A 19 -5.39 11.56 -12.82
C GLU A 19 -6.80 11.63 -13.41
N LYS A 20 -7.81 11.13 -12.68
CA LYS A 20 -9.22 11.22 -13.07
C LYS A 20 -9.83 12.60 -12.84
N GLY A 21 -9.10 13.53 -12.19
CA GLY A 21 -9.59 14.87 -11.86
C GLY A 21 -10.69 14.89 -10.79
N VAL A 22 -10.85 13.79 -10.04
CA VAL A 22 -11.86 13.65 -8.98
C VAL A 22 -11.43 14.43 -7.73
N ILE A 23 -10.13 14.42 -7.46
CA ILE A 23 -9.52 15.19 -6.38
C ILE A 23 -8.40 16.05 -6.94
N THR A 24 -8.12 17.16 -6.26
CA THR A 24 -6.99 18.04 -6.55
C THR A 24 -5.75 17.61 -5.77
N GLN A 25 -4.57 18.07 -6.21
CA GLN A 25 -3.32 17.80 -5.48
C GLN A 25 -3.38 18.32 -4.04
N LYS A 26 -4.02 19.48 -3.81
CA LYS A 26 -4.21 20.04 -2.48
C LYS A 26 -5.08 19.15 -1.59
N GLN A 27 -6.18 18.61 -2.12
CA GLN A 27 -7.05 17.69 -1.38
C GLN A 27 -6.36 16.37 -1.08
N LEU A 28 -5.55 15.86 -2.00
CA LEU A 28 -4.75 14.66 -1.78
C LEU A 28 -3.72 14.86 -0.66
N ILE A 29 -2.99 15.98 -0.68
CA ILE A 29 -2.02 16.32 0.37
C ILE A 29 -2.72 16.44 1.72
N ASP A 30 -3.80 17.22 1.81
CA ASP A 30 -4.54 17.40 3.07
C ASP A 30 -5.10 16.07 3.63
N ALA A 31 -5.60 15.18 2.76
CA ALA A 31 -6.06 13.85 3.17
C ALA A 31 -4.91 12.95 3.65
N LEU A 32 -3.74 13.02 3.01
CA LEU A 32 -2.54 12.26 3.42
C LEU A 32 -1.98 12.79 4.75
N GLU A 33 -1.92 14.11 4.93
CA GLU A 33 -1.52 14.73 6.19
C GLU A 33 -2.46 14.33 7.32
N TYR A 34 -3.78 14.34 7.06
CA TYR A 34 -4.76 13.86 8.02
C TYR A 34 -4.57 12.38 8.34
N GLN A 35 -4.33 11.54 7.33
CA GLN A 35 -4.06 10.11 7.51
C GLN A 35 -2.85 9.90 8.42
N GLN A 36 -1.73 10.59 8.13
CA GLN A 36 -0.50 10.49 8.91
C GLN A 36 -0.67 11.00 10.34
N SER A 37 -1.40 12.10 10.55
CA SER A 37 -1.66 12.65 11.88
C SER A 37 -2.43 11.71 12.82
N ARG A 38 -3.13 10.73 12.24
CA ARG A 38 -3.95 9.75 12.96
C ARG A 38 -3.30 8.38 13.10
N VAL A 39 -2.15 8.15 12.48
CA VAL A 39 -1.36 6.94 12.71
C VAL A 39 -0.82 7.01 14.12
N LEU A 40 -1.50 6.33 15.04
CA LEU A 40 -1.05 6.22 16.43
C LEU A 40 0.35 5.58 16.45
N LYS A 41 1.28 6.23 17.14
CA LYS A 41 2.61 5.65 17.36
C LYS A 41 2.51 4.55 18.40
N ILE A 42 3.39 3.54 18.30
CA ILE A 42 3.44 2.44 19.28
C ILE A 42 3.52 2.95 20.73
N GLY A 43 4.31 4.00 20.99
CA GLY A 43 4.38 4.63 22.31
C GLY A 43 3.06 5.24 22.79
N GLU A 44 2.28 5.88 21.91
CA GLU A 44 0.97 6.45 22.27
C GLU A 44 -0.05 5.36 22.57
N ILE A 45 -0.06 4.29 21.76
CA ILE A 45 -0.91 3.12 22.01
C ILE A 45 -0.51 2.46 23.33
N ALA A 46 0.80 2.34 23.61
CA ALA A 46 1.29 1.75 24.84
C ALA A 46 0.84 2.51 26.09
N VAL A 47 0.81 3.85 26.03
CA VAL A 47 0.26 4.69 27.11
C VAL A 47 -1.24 4.50 27.26
N GLN A 48 -1.99 4.47 26.16
CA GLN A 48 -3.44 4.24 26.19
C GLN A 48 -3.80 2.85 26.76
N GLN A 49 -2.98 1.83 26.51
CA GLN A 49 -3.15 0.48 27.06
C GLN A 49 -2.62 0.35 28.50
N GLY A 50 -2.00 1.40 29.06
CA GLY A 50 -1.39 1.38 30.39
C GLY A 50 -0.12 0.53 30.50
N TYR A 51 0.52 0.22 29.37
CA TYR A 51 1.78 -0.54 29.35
C TYR A 51 3.00 0.35 29.59
N LEU A 52 2.94 1.61 29.14
CA LEU A 52 3.98 2.60 29.35
C LEU A 52 3.41 3.87 29.98
N THR A 53 4.24 4.63 30.68
CA THR A 53 3.93 6.01 31.07
C THR A 53 4.47 6.99 30.02
N PRO A 54 3.93 8.23 29.97
CA PRO A 54 4.47 9.27 29.08
C PRO A 54 5.97 9.50 29.27
N GLU A 55 6.45 9.45 30.52
CA GLU A 55 7.86 9.63 30.86
C GLU A 55 8.73 8.49 30.33
N GLN A 56 8.23 7.24 30.38
CA GLN A 56 8.92 6.09 29.80
C GLN A 56 8.99 6.20 28.28
N VAL A 57 7.91 6.65 27.62
CA VAL A 57 7.91 6.89 26.17
C VAL A 57 8.94 7.96 25.79
N GLU A 58 9.02 9.05 26.53
CA GLU A 58 10.01 10.10 26.28
C GLU A 58 11.44 9.60 26.47
N PHE A 59 11.71 8.84 27.53
CA PHE A 59 13.00 8.19 27.74
C PHE A 59 13.38 7.25 26.58
N ILE A 60 12.46 6.38 26.15
CA ILE A 60 12.71 5.47 25.01
C ILE A 60 12.98 6.26 23.73
N ASN A 61 12.27 7.35 23.47
CA ASN A 61 12.51 8.20 22.29
C ASN A 61 13.89 8.87 22.33
N GLU A 62 14.35 9.35 23.49
CA GLU A 62 15.68 9.92 23.65
C GLU A 62 16.78 8.88 23.45
N GLU A 63 16.61 7.68 23.98
CA GLU A 63 17.52 6.57 23.75
C GLU A 63 17.50 6.13 22.28
N GLN A 64 16.33 6.12 21.63
CA GLN A 64 16.19 5.79 20.22
C GLN A 64 17.01 6.75 19.34
N LYS A 65 17.10 8.05 19.67
CA LYS A 65 17.94 9.01 18.90
C LYS A 65 19.43 8.65 18.91
N ARG A 66 19.87 7.82 19.86
CA ARG A 66 21.27 7.41 20.05
C ARG A 66 21.55 6.02 19.45
N THR A 67 20.55 5.36 18.88
CA THR A 67 20.66 4.00 18.33
C THR A 67 19.92 3.88 17.00
N ASP A 68 20.24 2.88 16.18
CA ASP A 68 19.46 2.59 14.96
C ASP A 68 18.25 1.65 15.22
N LYS A 69 17.89 1.42 16.50
CA LYS A 69 16.85 0.45 16.87
C LYS A 69 15.44 1.04 16.72
N LEU A 70 14.47 0.16 16.50
CA LEU A 70 13.06 0.54 16.49
C LEU A 70 12.56 0.76 17.93
N PHE A 71 11.64 1.71 18.12
CA PHE A 71 11.05 2.05 19.43
C PHE A 71 10.58 0.81 20.19
N GLY A 72 9.84 -0.08 19.51
CA GLY A 72 9.28 -1.28 20.13
C GLY A 72 10.34 -2.27 20.59
N GLU A 73 11.36 -2.52 19.77
CA GLU A 73 12.47 -3.41 20.10
C GLU A 73 13.27 -2.87 21.29
N LEU A 74 13.55 -1.56 21.27
CA LEU A 74 14.24 -0.88 22.35
C LEU A 74 13.44 -0.90 23.65
N ALA A 75 12.12 -0.71 23.57
CA ALA A 75 11.24 -0.78 24.74
C ALA A 75 11.21 -2.18 25.39
N VAL A 76 11.34 -3.26 24.58
CA VAL A 76 11.45 -4.63 25.09
C VAL A 76 12.82 -4.87 25.72
N GLU A 77 13.89 -4.41 25.08
CA GLU A 77 15.26 -4.54 25.59
C GLU A 77 15.47 -3.79 26.92
N LEU A 78 14.85 -2.61 27.06
CA LEU A 78 14.85 -1.81 28.28
C LEU A 78 13.94 -2.41 29.38
N GLY A 79 13.20 -3.48 29.09
CA GLY A 79 12.32 -4.15 30.04
C GLY A 79 11.01 -3.42 30.32
N TYR A 80 10.66 -2.40 29.54
CA TYR A 80 9.41 -1.66 29.70
C TYR A 80 8.22 -2.35 29.01
N LEU A 81 8.49 -3.15 27.97
CA LEU A 81 7.49 -3.99 27.31
C LEU A 81 7.94 -5.45 27.31
N THR A 82 6.98 -6.37 27.33
CA THR A 82 7.23 -7.76 26.92
C THR A 82 7.04 -7.92 25.42
N GLN A 83 7.61 -8.98 24.84
CA GLN A 83 7.41 -9.31 23.43
C GLN A 83 5.92 -9.44 23.08
N ASP A 84 5.14 -10.11 23.93
CA ASP A 84 3.68 -10.26 23.76
C ASP A 84 2.94 -8.91 23.79
N GLN A 85 3.36 -7.99 24.67
CA GLN A 85 2.79 -6.64 24.72
C GLN A 85 3.11 -5.88 23.44
N LEU A 86 4.35 -5.96 22.96
CA LEU A 86 4.76 -5.33 21.71
C LEU A 86 3.95 -5.87 20.51
N GLU A 87 3.75 -7.18 20.42
CA GLU A 87 2.94 -7.79 19.35
C GLU A 87 1.47 -7.33 19.38
N LYS A 88 0.89 -7.19 20.58
CA LYS A 88 -0.45 -6.60 20.74
C LYS A 88 -0.50 -5.16 20.27
N LEU A 89 0.49 -4.33 20.64
CA LEU A 89 0.55 -2.93 20.21
C LEU A 89 0.69 -2.81 18.69
N ILE A 90 1.52 -3.64 18.06
CA ILE A 90 1.66 -3.70 16.60
C ILE A 90 0.33 -4.10 15.94
N THR A 91 -0.40 -5.05 16.53
CA THR A 91 -1.71 -5.47 16.03
C THR A 91 -2.73 -4.32 16.12
N ILE A 92 -2.78 -3.60 17.24
CA ILE A 92 -3.64 -2.43 17.41
C ILE A 92 -3.28 -1.33 16.40
N GLN A 93 -1.99 -1.05 16.22
CA GLN A 93 -1.51 -0.05 15.26
C GLN A 93 -1.95 -0.39 13.83
N LYS A 94 -1.80 -1.65 13.42
CA LYS A 94 -2.24 -2.14 12.09
C LYS A 94 -3.75 -2.01 11.91
N ASN A 95 -4.53 -2.31 12.95
CA ASN A 95 -5.99 -2.24 12.91
C ASN A 95 -6.53 -0.80 12.93
N ASN A 96 -5.76 0.17 13.42
CA ASN A 96 -6.13 1.58 13.41
C ASN A 96 -5.77 2.30 12.09
N HIS A 97 -5.42 1.55 11.04
CA HIS A 97 -5.10 2.13 9.75
C HIS A 97 -6.34 2.75 9.11
N ILE A 98 -6.40 4.08 9.10
CA ILE A 98 -7.45 4.82 8.42
C ILE A 98 -7.19 4.79 6.91
N PHE A 99 -8.19 4.39 6.12
CA PHE A 99 -8.07 4.36 4.67
C PHE A 99 -8.19 5.76 4.07
N LEU A 100 -7.27 6.09 3.15
CA LEU A 100 -7.29 7.36 2.42
C LEU A 100 -8.66 7.66 1.79
N GLY A 101 -9.31 6.66 1.21
CA GLY A 101 -10.64 6.80 0.62
C GLY A 101 -11.70 7.26 1.62
N GLN A 102 -11.68 6.73 2.84
CA GLN A 102 -12.61 7.14 3.90
C GLN A 102 -12.35 8.59 4.33
N ILE A 103 -11.08 8.99 4.44
CA ILE A 103 -10.70 10.37 4.79
C ILE A 103 -11.20 11.36 3.74
N LEU A 104 -11.10 11.01 2.45
CA LEU A 104 -11.61 11.82 1.36
C LEU A 104 -13.14 12.01 1.45
N VAL A 105 -13.86 10.98 1.91
CA VAL A 105 -15.31 11.07 2.18
C VAL A 105 -15.61 11.92 3.40
N ASP A 106 -14.92 11.68 4.51
CA ASP A 106 -15.13 12.39 5.78
C ASP A 106 -14.84 13.89 5.66
N LYS A 107 -13.87 14.27 4.82
CA LYS A 107 -13.56 15.67 4.48
C LYS A 107 -14.48 16.27 3.42
N GLY A 108 -15.40 15.50 2.86
CA GLY A 108 -16.34 15.93 1.83
C GLY A 108 -15.70 16.19 0.47
N TYR A 109 -14.52 15.64 0.19
CA TYR A 109 -13.84 15.79 -1.10
C TYR A 109 -14.43 14.88 -2.17
N ILE A 110 -14.96 13.73 -1.76
CA ILE A 110 -15.74 12.81 -2.60
C ILE A 110 -16.93 12.30 -1.79
N SER A 111 -17.99 11.87 -2.46
CA SER A 111 -19.09 11.15 -1.82
C SER A 111 -18.75 9.68 -1.61
N GLY A 112 -19.46 9.01 -0.69
CA GLY A 112 -19.34 7.56 -0.50
C GLY A 112 -19.67 6.76 -1.77
N GLN A 113 -20.61 7.25 -2.59
CA GLN A 113 -20.95 6.63 -3.88
C GLN A 113 -19.81 6.75 -4.89
N GLU A 114 -19.17 7.92 -4.98
CA GLU A 114 -17.99 8.13 -5.81
C GLU A 114 -16.84 7.24 -5.36
N LEU A 115 -16.59 7.15 -4.04
CA LEU A 115 -15.57 6.26 -3.50
C LEU A 115 -15.78 4.81 -3.95
N SER A 116 -16.99 4.26 -3.78
CA SER A 116 -17.31 2.89 -4.20
C SER A 116 -17.10 2.69 -5.71
N LYS A 117 -17.59 3.62 -6.52
CA LYS A 117 -17.43 3.59 -7.99
C LYS A 117 -15.95 3.56 -8.39
N TYR A 118 -15.15 4.46 -7.84
CA TYR A 118 -13.73 4.60 -8.20
C TYR A 118 -12.87 3.46 -7.64
N LEU A 119 -13.22 2.89 -6.49
CA LEU A 119 -12.58 1.66 -5.99
C LEU A 119 -12.82 0.50 -6.95
N GLU A 120 -14.05 0.30 -7.41
CA GLU A 120 -14.36 -0.77 -8.37
C GLU A 120 -13.58 -0.60 -9.69
N GLU A 121 -13.53 0.62 -10.21
CA GLU A 121 -12.76 0.95 -11.42
C GLU A 121 -11.26 0.70 -11.22
N PHE A 122 -10.71 1.15 -10.10
CA PHE A 122 -9.31 0.96 -9.74
C PHE A 122 -8.96 -0.53 -9.60
N HIS A 123 -9.83 -1.33 -8.96
CA HIS A 123 -9.63 -2.78 -8.86
C HIS A 123 -9.66 -3.47 -10.22
N LYS A 124 -10.55 -3.06 -11.14
CA LYS A 124 -10.59 -3.60 -12.52
C LYS A 124 -9.26 -3.36 -13.25
N LEU A 125 -8.65 -2.18 -13.08
CA LEU A 125 -7.35 -1.85 -13.69
C LEU A 125 -6.18 -2.66 -13.13
N GLN A 126 -6.32 -3.16 -11.90
CA GLN A 126 -5.30 -3.99 -11.23
C GLN A 126 -5.53 -5.49 -11.39
N ARG A 127 -6.63 -5.92 -12.01
CA ARG A 127 -6.87 -7.34 -12.22
C ARG A 127 -5.74 -7.93 -13.07
N PRO A 128 -5.12 -9.05 -12.63
CA PRO A 128 -4.17 -9.75 -13.46
C PRO A 128 -4.86 -10.14 -14.77
N ILE A 129 -4.13 -10.03 -15.88
CA ILE A 129 -4.62 -10.43 -17.19
C ILE A 129 -4.91 -11.94 -17.11
N GLU A 130 -6.19 -12.31 -17.09
CA GLU A 130 -6.62 -13.71 -16.92
C GLU A 130 -6.19 -14.57 -18.11
N ASN A 131 -6.23 -14.02 -19.33
CA ASN A 131 -5.69 -14.66 -20.53
C ASN A 131 -4.81 -13.71 -21.32
N LEU A 132 -3.56 -14.11 -21.52
CA LEU A 132 -2.58 -13.35 -22.30
C LEU A 132 -3.02 -13.13 -23.77
N LYS A 133 -3.96 -13.96 -24.27
CA LYS A 133 -4.53 -13.85 -25.61
C LYS A 133 -5.45 -12.64 -25.79
N ASP A 134 -6.05 -12.16 -24.71
CA ASP A 134 -7.02 -11.05 -24.72
C ASP A 134 -6.33 -9.67 -24.79
N LEU A 135 -4.99 -9.65 -24.75
CA LEU A 135 -4.18 -8.43 -24.83
C LEU A 135 -4.22 -7.75 -26.20
N ILE A 136 -4.59 -8.48 -27.26
CA ILE A 136 -4.40 -8.04 -28.64
C ILE A 136 -5.75 -8.11 -29.36
N PRO A 137 -6.24 -7.00 -29.93
CA PRO A 137 -7.44 -7.04 -30.76
C PRO A 137 -7.23 -7.92 -32.00
N GLU A 138 -8.24 -8.70 -32.38
CA GLU A 138 -8.19 -9.59 -33.56
C GLU A 138 -7.86 -8.83 -34.86
N GLN A 139 -8.26 -7.57 -34.96
CA GLN A 139 -7.98 -6.70 -36.11
C GLN A 139 -6.54 -6.14 -36.17
N HIS A 140 -5.65 -6.50 -35.24
CA HIS A 140 -4.28 -6.00 -35.23
C HIS A 140 -3.46 -6.60 -36.39
N GLU A 141 -2.66 -5.78 -37.09
CA GLU A 141 -1.92 -6.14 -38.31
C GLU A 141 -1.08 -7.43 -38.19
N HIS A 142 -0.59 -7.72 -36.99
CA HIS A 142 0.25 -8.89 -36.71
C HIS A 142 -0.36 -9.87 -35.69
N PHE A 143 -1.69 -9.89 -35.55
CA PHE A 143 -2.38 -10.70 -34.54
C PHE A 143 -1.89 -12.16 -34.52
N ASP A 144 -1.87 -12.84 -35.67
CA ASP A 144 -1.46 -14.25 -35.77
C ASP A 144 -0.01 -14.48 -35.34
N ALA A 145 0.91 -13.63 -35.79
CA ALA A 145 2.32 -13.75 -35.45
C ALA A 145 2.54 -13.58 -33.93
N ILE A 146 1.82 -12.64 -33.32
CA ILE A 146 1.94 -12.40 -31.88
C ILE A 146 1.30 -13.56 -31.09
N GLN A 147 0.16 -14.10 -31.53
CA GLN A 147 -0.44 -15.28 -30.90
C GLN A 147 0.51 -16.49 -30.91
N ILE A 148 1.24 -16.71 -32.01
CA ILE A 148 2.24 -17.78 -32.10
C ILE A 148 3.39 -17.54 -31.11
N ILE A 149 3.91 -16.31 -31.03
CA ILE A 149 4.96 -15.96 -30.06
C ILE A 149 4.49 -16.20 -28.64
N LEU A 150 3.29 -15.72 -28.28
CA LEU A 150 2.71 -15.90 -26.95
C LEU A 150 2.58 -17.38 -26.58
N ASP A 151 2.08 -18.22 -27.49
CA ASP A 151 1.95 -19.66 -27.27
C ASP A 151 3.31 -20.34 -27.08
N MET A 152 4.32 -19.98 -27.89
CA MET A 152 5.69 -20.48 -27.73
C MET A 152 6.29 -20.06 -26.39
N THR A 153 6.13 -18.80 -25.99
CA THR A 153 6.63 -18.28 -24.71
C THR A 153 6.01 -19.01 -23.54
N ILE A 154 4.68 -19.21 -23.52
CA ILE A 154 3.99 -19.96 -22.46
C ILE A 154 4.50 -21.40 -22.38
N LYS A 155 4.65 -22.07 -23.53
CA LYS A 155 5.19 -23.44 -23.61
C LYS A 155 6.63 -23.53 -23.10
N LEU A 156 7.48 -22.55 -23.41
CA LEU A 156 8.86 -22.48 -22.93
C LEU A 156 8.91 -22.31 -21.40
N PHE A 157 8.14 -21.36 -20.85
CA PHE A 157 8.06 -21.15 -19.40
C PHE A 157 7.54 -22.39 -18.66
N ARG A 158 6.53 -23.09 -19.20
CA ARG A 158 6.02 -24.34 -18.60
C ARG A 158 7.06 -25.47 -18.57
N ARG A 159 8.04 -25.46 -19.49
CA ARG A 159 9.12 -26.46 -19.55
C ARG A 159 10.29 -26.14 -18.62
N MET A 160 10.50 -24.89 -18.26
CA MET A 160 11.63 -24.47 -17.40
C MET A 160 11.73 -25.23 -16.05
N PRO A 161 10.65 -25.50 -15.32
CA PRO A 161 10.72 -26.26 -14.06
C PRO A 161 11.35 -27.64 -14.23
N HIS A 162 11.12 -28.31 -15.36
CA HIS A 162 11.69 -29.63 -15.64
C HIS A 162 13.17 -29.59 -16.04
N ILE A 163 13.68 -28.42 -16.41
CA ILE A 163 15.08 -28.20 -16.78
C ILE A 163 15.95 -27.90 -15.54
N LEU A 164 15.37 -27.27 -14.53
CA LEU A 164 16.07 -26.82 -13.31
C LEU A 164 16.04 -27.85 -12.16
N VAL A 165 15.25 -28.92 -12.27
CA VAL A 165 15.12 -29.99 -11.25
C VAL A 165 15.83 -31.27 -11.72
N LYS A 166 17.11 -31.16 -12.11
CA LYS A 166 18.00 -32.32 -12.30
C LYS A 166 19.09 -32.32 -11.25
#